data_AF-A0A915USN4-F1
#
_entry.id   AF-A0A915USN4-F1
#
_cell.length_a   1.000
_cell.length_b   1.000
_cell.length_c   1.000
_cell.angle_alpha   90.00
_cell.angle_beta   90.00
_cell.angle_gamma   90.00
#
_symmetry.space_group_name_H-M   'P 1'
#
loop_
_entity.id
_entity.type
_entity.pdbx_description
1 polymer ?
#
loop_
_entity_poly.entity_id
_entity_poly.type
_entity_poly.pdbx_seq_one_letter_code
_entity_poly.pdbx_strand_id
1 'polypeptide(L)'
;MESGVPARRDALKSLKPESHTHAGLLLQRYLTAHKPKQRDNSAQTPEEQLLERALGVQASECYRAAFTRWQGFAQQSPAWGVRVHFTVKAVAPIAIGLGAASPLEVGLRLHHTYGMPLLPGSALKGLCRRVARRLHNDKKLSDAAIDALFGFSRDRDAAAGAVVFYDAWYDPASVEGKPFHRDVITVHHPAYYGGGTAAPTDFDDPTPVPFIVIKPGARFLCVLDAPDHGWAEFARKTLLWGLGNLGVGAKTNAGYGYLTVVENICSAQTALEANEKVWEQAQVIYEPGPRRVKAVKSPSEQAFVEGNQAAKILEEMPDELREQLKVKKRITADVLVEQLGNQRTLKRIL
;
A
#
# COMPACT_ATOMS: atom_id res chain seq x y z
N MET A 1 30.25 -23.70 -1.64
CA MET A 1 29.22 -22.65 -1.46
C MET A 1 29.55 -21.93 -0.17
N GLU A 2 30.08 -20.71 -0.23
CA GLU A 2 30.25 -19.91 1.00
C GLU A 2 28.86 -19.63 1.56
N SER A 3 28.52 -20.29 2.67
CA SER A 3 27.41 -19.85 3.50
C SER A 3 27.73 -18.41 3.89
N GLY A 4 26.90 -17.46 3.48
CA GLY A 4 27.12 -16.05 3.82
C GLY A 4 27.19 -15.82 5.34
N VAL A 5 27.43 -14.57 5.75
CA VAL A 5 27.69 -14.25 7.17
C VAL A 5 26.52 -14.73 8.04
N PRO A 6 26.74 -15.61 9.04
CA PRO A 6 25.68 -16.12 9.90
C PRO A 6 24.92 -14.98 10.60
N ALA A 7 23.59 -15.01 10.53
CA ALA A 7 22.70 -13.98 11.10
C ALA A 7 21.87 -14.50 12.29
N ARG A 8 21.78 -15.82 12.45
CA ARG A 8 20.99 -16.47 13.49
C ARG A 8 21.85 -16.87 14.70
N ARG A 9 21.36 -16.59 15.90
CA ARG A 9 21.97 -17.04 17.18
C ARG A 9 21.98 -18.57 17.25
N ASP A 10 23.04 -19.15 17.80
CA ASP A 10 23.22 -20.61 17.89
C ASP A 10 22.09 -21.32 18.64
N ALA A 11 21.57 -20.70 19.70
CA ALA A 11 20.45 -21.22 20.49
C ALA A 11 19.16 -21.43 19.67
N LEU A 12 19.02 -20.81 18.49
CA LEU A 12 17.85 -20.94 17.62
C LEU A 12 18.06 -22.00 16.51
N LYS A 13 19.22 -22.67 16.45
CA LYS A 13 19.53 -23.66 15.40
C LYS A 13 18.67 -24.92 15.50
N SER A 14 18.34 -25.36 16.71
CA SER A 14 17.51 -26.55 16.97
C SER A 14 16.01 -26.30 16.82
N LEU A 15 15.57 -25.04 16.88
CA LEU A 15 14.17 -24.66 16.75
C LEU A 15 13.74 -24.69 15.28
N LYS A 16 12.65 -25.39 14.99
CA LYS A 16 12.04 -25.48 13.66
C LYS A 16 10.73 -24.70 13.65
N PRO A 17 10.58 -23.67 12.80
CA PRO A 17 9.31 -22.99 12.64
C PRO A 17 8.22 -23.92 12.10
N GLU A 18 7.04 -23.83 12.68
CA GLU A 18 5.81 -24.50 12.25
C GLU A 18 4.88 -23.51 11.51
N SER A 19 3.77 -24.01 10.95
CA SER A 19 2.74 -23.21 10.26
C SER A 19 2.11 -22.13 11.13
N HIS A 20 2.06 -22.30 12.45
CA HIS A 20 1.47 -21.32 13.38
C HIS A 20 2.52 -20.43 14.08
N THR A 21 3.76 -20.45 13.60
CA THR A 21 4.82 -19.60 14.15
C THR A 21 4.45 -18.13 14.01
N HIS A 22 4.74 -17.35 15.04
CA HIS A 22 4.57 -15.90 15.01
C HIS A 22 5.41 -15.27 13.87
N ALA A 23 4.77 -14.78 12.80
CA ALA A 23 5.48 -14.28 11.62
C ALA A 23 6.48 -13.16 11.94
N GLY A 24 6.18 -12.28 12.89
CA GLY A 24 7.12 -11.23 13.30
C GLY A 24 8.40 -11.78 13.94
N LEU A 25 8.32 -12.88 14.70
CA LEU A 25 9.49 -13.50 15.31
C LEU A 25 10.26 -14.30 14.26
N LEU A 26 9.55 -14.98 13.36
CA LEU A 26 10.13 -15.66 12.20
C LEU A 26 11.00 -14.67 11.41
N LEU A 27 10.42 -13.56 10.95
CA LEU A 27 11.10 -12.56 10.12
C LEU A 27 12.26 -11.87 10.84
N GLN A 28 12.17 -11.67 12.16
CA GLN A 28 13.22 -10.99 12.93
C GLN A 28 14.37 -11.89 13.41
N ARG A 29 14.12 -13.19 13.62
CA ARG A 29 15.05 -14.05 14.38
C ARG A 29 15.53 -15.30 13.62
N TYR A 30 14.92 -15.66 12.50
CA TYR A 30 15.20 -16.92 11.80
C TYR A 30 15.98 -16.77 10.49
N LEU A 31 16.47 -15.56 10.14
CA LEU A 31 17.42 -15.39 9.04
C LEU A 31 18.71 -16.14 9.35
N THR A 32 19.02 -17.18 8.56
CA THR A 32 20.15 -18.08 8.85
C THR A 32 21.50 -17.43 8.56
N ALA A 33 21.60 -16.70 7.45
CA ALA A 33 22.78 -15.98 7.00
C ALA A 33 22.38 -14.79 6.12
N HIS A 34 23.26 -13.80 5.98
CA HIS A 34 23.12 -12.76 4.98
C HIS A 34 23.58 -13.25 3.60
N LYS A 35 23.04 -12.67 2.53
CA LYS A 35 23.42 -12.98 1.14
C LYS A 35 24.96 -12.97 0.95
N PRO A 36 25.53 -14.00 0.30
CA PRO A 36 26.97 -14.05 0.00
C PRO A 36 27.35 -12.99 -1.04
N LYS A 37 28.62 -12.56 -1.06
CA LYS A 37 29.13 -11.54 -2.00
C LYS A 37 29.11 -12.01 -3.46
N GLN A 38 29.25 -13.32 -3.70
CA GLN A 38 29.07 -13.95 -5.00
C GLN A 38 27.82 -14.82 -4.95
N ARG A 39 26.89 -14.56 -5.87
CA ARG A 39 25.61 -15.27 -5.96
C ARG A 39 25.70 -16.33 -7.07
N ASP A 40 25.31 -17.55 -6.73
CA ASP A 40 24.88 -18.53 -7.72
C ASP A 40 23.40 -18.29 -8.01
N ASN A 41 23.07 -17.94 -9.26
CA ASN A 41 21.69 -17.65 -9.67
C ASN A 41 20.79 -18.90 -9.65
N SER A 42 21.35 -20.11 -9.52
CA SER A 42 20.60 -21.37 -9.43
C SER A 42 20.14 -21.73 -8.01
N ALA A 43 20.69 -21.08 -6.96
CA ALA A 43 20.40 -21.39 -5.56
C ALA A 43 19.56 -20.31 -4.88
N GLN A 44 18.58 -20.75 -4.08
CA GLN A 44 17.71 -19.86 -3.30
C GLN A 44 18.48 -19.24 -2.13
N THR A 45 18.42 -17.92 -1.98
CA THR A 45 19.14 -17.20 -0.90
C THR A 45 18.53 -17.49 0.47
N PRO A 46 19.30 -17.33 1.57
CA PRO A 46 18.76 -17.42 2.93
C PRO A 46 17.55 -16.51 3.17
N GLU A 47 17.56 -15.30 2.61
CA GLU A 47 16.45 -14.34 2.66
C GLU A 47 15.22 -14.88 1.93
N GLU A 48 15.39 -15.39 0.71
CA GLU A 48 14.31 -15.99 -0.08
C GLU A 48 13.71 -17.21 0.62
N GLN A 49 14.52 -18.04 1.28
CA GLN A 49 14.05 -19.18 2.08
C GLN A 49 13.24 -18.73 3.30
N LEU A 50 13.67 -17.64 3.97
CA LEU A 50 12.94 -17.08 5.11
C LEU A 50 11.58 -16.50 4.67
N LEU A 51 11.57 -15.79 3.54
CA LEU A 51 10.34 -15.25 2.95
C LEU A 51 9.36 -16.38 2.58
N GLU A 52 9.85 -17.46 1.97
CA GLU A 52 9.04 -18.62 1.61
C GLU A 52 8.38 -19.26 2.84
N ARG A 53 9.12 -19.39 3.95
CA ARG A 53 8.56 -19.87 5.23
C ARG A 53 7.46 -18.96 5.76
N ALA A 54 7.60 -17.64 5.61
CA ALA A 54 6.57 -16.70 6.05
C ALA A 54 5.26 -16.85 5.26
N LEU A 55 5.30 -17.31 4.00
CA LEU A 55 4.09 -17.56 3.20
C LEU A 55 3.23 -18.70 3.76
N GLY A 56 3.86 -19.65 4.44
CA GLY A 56 3.20 -20.78 5.09
C GLY A 56 2.57 -20.45 6.45
N VAL A 57 2.84 -19.25 7.00
CA VAL A 57 2.32 -18.87 8.32
C VAL A 57 0.80 -18.67 8.28
N GLN A 58 0.13 -19.26 9.26
CA GLN A 58 -1.30 -19.28 9.42
C GLN A 58 -1.73 -18.74 10.78
N ALA A 59 -2.94 -18.20 10.82
CA ALA A 59 -3.59 -17.82 12.06
C ALA A 59 -3.70 -19.01 13.03
N SER A 60 -3.08 -18.87 14.21
CA SER A 60 -3.15 -19.84 15.31
C SER A 60 -4.54 -19.87 15.95
N GLU A 61 -4.85 -20.93 16.69
CA GLU A 61 -6.09 -21.01 17.48
C GLU A 61 -6.21 -19.87 18.50
N CYS A 62 -5.09 -19.47 19.11
CA CYS A 62 -5.05 -18.33 20.02
C CYS A 62 -5.44 -17.02 19.32
N TYR A 63 -4.96 -16.79 18.09
CA TYR A 63 -5.39 -15.63 17.30
C TYR A 63 -6.88 -15.71 16.95
N ARG A 64 -7.37 -16.88 16.54
CA ARG A 64 -8.79 -17.08 16.19
C ARG A 64 -9.70 -16.76 17.38
N ALA A 65 -9.37 -17.27 18.57
CA ALA A 65 -10.09 -16.97 19.80
C ALA A 65 -10.02 -15.48 20.16
N ALA A 66 -8.87 -14.83 20.00
CA ALA A 66 -8.71 -13.40 20.22
C ALA A 66 -9.53 -12.57 19.22
N PHE A 67 -9.56 -12.96 17.95
CA PHE A 67 -10.36 -12.32 16.91
C PHE A 67 -11.87 -12.47 17.20
N THR A 68 -12.33 -13.63 17.65
CA THR A 68 -13.73 -13.82 18.09
C THR A 68 -14.10 -12.88 19.25
N ARG A 69 -13.21 -12.71 20.23
CA ARG A 69 -13.43 -11.72 21.30
C ARG A 69 -13.46 -10.29 20.75
N TRP A 70 -12.59 -9.98 19.79
CA TRP A 70 -12.58 -8.68 19.11
C TRP A 70 -13.87 -8.41 18.33
N GLN A 71 -14.43 -9.42 17.66
CA GLN A 71 -15.75 -9.34 17.03
C GLN A 71 -16.86 -9.06 18.05
N GLY A 72 -16.82 -9.73 19.21
CA GLY A 72 -17.74 -9.46 20.32
C GLY A 72 -17.62 -8.02 20.84
N PHE A 73 -16.41 -7.50 20.99
CA PHE A 73 -16.17 -6.09 21.32
C PHE A 73 -16.72 -5.14 20.25
N ALA A 74 -16.54 -5.46 18.97
CA ALA A 74 -17.00 -4.63 17.86
C ALA A 74 -18.53 -4.45 17.83
N GLN A 75 -19.28 -5.40 18.38
CA GLN A 75 -20.75 -5.38 18.47
C GLN A 75 -21.30 -4.57 19.65
N GLN A 76 -20.45 -4.13 20.58
CA GLN A 76 -20.85 -3.38 21.77
C GLN A 76 -20.58 -1.89 21.59
N SER A 77 -21.50 -1.03 22.04
CA SER A 77 -21.26 0.41 22.09
C SER A 77 -20.64 0.84 23.42
N PRO A 78 -19.72 1.82 23.43
CA PRO A 78 -19.24 2.43 24.67
C PRO A 78 -20.36 3.26 25.34
N ALA A 79 -20.25 3.48 26.65
CA ALA A 79 -21.24 4.26 27.39
C ALA A 79 -21.36 5.74 26.96
N TRP A 80 -20.33 6.29 26.33
CA TRP A 80 -20.24 7.71 25.95
C TRP A 80 -20.65 7.99 24.50
N GLY A 81 -21.00 6.97 23.71
CA GLY A 81 -21.28 7.16 22.29
C GLY A 81 -21.70 5.88 21.58
N VAL A 82 -21.39 5.82 20.29
CA VAL A 82 -21.74 4.70 19.41
C VAL A 82 -20.49 4.02 18.88
N ARG A 83 -20.56 2.70 18.73
CA ARG A 83 -19.54 1.92 17.99
C ARG A 83 -20.10 1.49 16.65
N VAL A 84 -19.34 1.71 15.59
CA VAL A 84 -19.61 1.14 14.27
C VAL A 84 -18.46 0.23 13.88
N HIS A 85 -18.80 -0.88 13.22
CA HIS A 85 -17.83 -1.82 12.71
C HIS A 85 -18.21 -2.25 11.30
N PHE A 86 -17.21 -2.52 10.48
CA PHE A 86 -17.41 -2.95 9.10
C PHE A 86 -16.18 -3.71 8.61
N THR A 87 -16.40 -4.66 7.72
CA THR A 87 -15.33 -5.48 7.15
C THR A 87 -14.93 -4.90 5.80
N VAL A 88 -13.63 -4.78 5.57
CA VAL A 88 -13.05 -4.40 4.27
C VAL A 88 -12.21 -5.54 3.73
N LYS A 89 -12.15 -5.69 2.41
CA LYS A 89 -11.38 -6.69 1.69
C LYS A 89 -10.30 -6.01 0.86
N ALA A 90 -9.07 -6.50 0.95
CA ALA A 90 -7.98 -6.10 0.08
C ALA A 90 -8.30 -6.45 -1.37
N VAL A 91 -8.31 -5.47 -2.26
CA VAL A 91 -8.44 -5.69 -3.71
C VAL A 91 -7.09 -5.63 -4.44
N ALA A 92 -6.07 -5.14 -3.75
CA ALA A 92 -4.67 -5.14 -4.19
C ALA A 92 -3.75 -5.57 -3.05
N PRO A 93 -2.48 -5.92 -3.31
CA PRO A 93 -1.55 -6.28 -2.25
C PRO A 93 -1.35 -5.13 -1.27
N ILE A 94 -1.25 -5.41 0.03
CA ILE A 94 -1.04 -4.37 1.04
C ILE A 94 0.40 -4.45 1.55
N ALA A 95 1.15 -3.39 1.28
CA ALA A 95 2.48 -3.18 1.80
C ALA A 95 2.41 -2.21 2.98
N ILE A 96 2.47 -2.70 4.22
CA ILE A 96 2.31 -1.84 5.41
C ILE A 96 3.50 -1.97 6.35
N GLY A 97 4.05 -0.83 6.79
CA GLY A 97 5.21 -0.81 7.67
C GLY A 97 6.53 -1.18 6.99
N LEU A 98 6.68 -0.92 5.68
CA LEU A 98 7.92 -1.21 4.95
C LEU A 98 9.17 -0.53 5.55
N GLY A 99 9.01 0.62 6.21
CA GLY A 99 10.10 1.32 6.89
C GLY A 99 10.42 0.81 8.30
N ALA A 100 9.75 -0.24 8.79
CA ALA A 100 10.09 -0.83 10.07
C ALA A 100 11.41 -1.58 9.98
N ALA A 101 12.24 -1.47 11.03
CA ALA A 101 13.53 -2.16 11.09
C ALA A 101 13.36 -3.68 10.89
N SER A 102 14.13 -4.24 9.96
CA SER A 102 14.03 -5.63 9.54
C SER A 102 15.40 -6.15 9.11
N PRO A 103 15.78 -7.39 9.45
CA PRO A 103 16.97 -8.03 8.89
C PRO A 103 16.94 -8.15 7.35
N LEU A 104 15.75 -8.06 6.75
CA LEU A 104 15.52 -8.14 5.31
C LEU A 104 15.47 -6.77 4.63
N GLU A 105 15.88 -5.69 5.32
CA GLU A 105 15.82 -4.27 4.90
C GLU A 105 14.39 -3.71 4.72
N VAL A 106 13.43 -4.58 4.40
CA VAL A 106 12.02 -4.26 4.22
C VAL A 106 11.20 -4.82 5.38
N GLY A 107 10.55 -3.94 6.12
CA GLY A 107 9.69 -4.28 7.25
C GLY A 107 8.26 -4.67 6.87
N LEU A 108 7.54 -5.23 7.85
CA LEU A 108 6.11 -5.49 7.75
C LEU A 108 5.46 -5.23 9.11
N ARG A 109 4.38 -4.46 9.15
CA ARG A 109 3.65 -4.23 10.39
C ARG A 109 2.71 -5.40 10.65
N LEU A 110 2.95 -6.08 11.75
CA LEU A 110 2.15 -7.21 12.24
C LEU A 110 1.60 -6.90 13.63
N HIS A 111 0.54 -7.59 14.01
CA HIS A 111 0.05 -7.65 15.37
C HIS A 111 1.15 -8.22 16.27
N HIS A 112 1.54 -7.45 17.29
CA HIS A 112 2.71 -7.75 18.12
C HIS A 112 2.62 -9.10 18.86
N THR A 113 1.42 -9.46 19.34
CA THR A 113 1.19 -10.69 20.12
C THR A 113 0.97 -11.93 19.26
N TYR A 114 0.43 -11.78 18.05
CA TYR A 114 -0.11 -12.90 17.27
C TYR A 114 0.58 -13.10 15.92
N GLY A 115 1.37 -12.13 15.48
CA GLY A 115 2.11 -12.20 14.22
C GLY A 115 1.21 -12.13 12.98
N MET A 116 -0.06 -11.80 13.14
CA MET A 116 -1.01 -11.67 12.04
C MET A 116 -1.04 -10.25 11.48
N PRO A 117 -1.47 -10.04 10.23
CA PRO A 117 -1.61 -8.70 9.66
C PRO A 117 -2.50 -7.78 10.49
N LEU A 118 -2.16 -6.50 10.51
CA LEU A 118 -2.87 -5.46 11.24
C LEU A 118 -2.78 -4.15 10.46
N LEU A 119 -3.90 -3.45 10.25
CA LEU A 119 -3.88 -2.07 9.78
C LEU A 119 -3.94 -1.14 10.99
N PRO A 120 -2.89 -0.36 11.29
CA PRO A 120 -2.89 0.50 12.47
C PRO A 120 -4.01 1.55 12.41
N GLY A 121 -4.71 1.76 13.51
CA GLY A 121 -5.76 2.78 13.65
C GLY A 121 -5.22 4.19 13.39
N SER A 122 -3.94 4.43 13.68
CA SER A 122 -3.24 5.67 13.31
C SER A 122 -3.12 5.86 11.79
N ALA A 123 -2.88 4.79 11.04
CA ALA A 123 -2.83 4.83 9.58
C ALA A 123 -4.24 5.07 9.00
N LEU A 124 -5.25 4.41 9.55
CA LEU A 124 -6.66 4.62 9.16
C LEU A 124 -7.13 6.05 9.49
N LYS A 125 -6.82 6.56 10.68
CA LYS A 125 -7.10 7.94 11.10
C LYS A 125 -6.39 8.94 10.18
N GLY A 126 -5.11 8.70 9.87
CA GLY A 126 -4.33 9.55 8.96
C GLY A 126 -4.90 9.57 7.55
N LEU A 127 -5.32 8.41 7.02
CA LEU A 127 -5.99 8.30 5.74
C LEU A 127 -7.31 9.07 5.72
N CYS A 128 -8.14 8.88 6.74
CA CYS A 128 -9.41 9.61 6.89
C CYS A 128 -9.17 11.14 6.97
N ARG A 129 -8.15 11.58 7.72
CA ARG A 129 -7.74 13.00 7.79
C ARG A 129 -7.28 13.55 6.45
N ARG A 130 -6.58 12.76 5.63
CA ARG A 130 -6.17 13.14 4.27
C ARG A 130 -7.38 13.36 3.36
N VAL A 131 -8.41 12.53 3.47
CA VAL A 131 -9.67 12.71 2.74
C VAL A 131 -10.41 13.95 3.25
N ALA A 132 -10.51 14.14 4.56
CA ALA A 132 -11.13 15.33 5.16
C ALA A 132 -10.47 16.64 4.69
N ARG A 133 -9.14 16.66 4.55
CA ARG A 133 -8.40 17.80 3.97
C ARG A 133 -8.75 18.05 2.50
N ARG A 134 -9.03 17.02 1.70
CA ARG A 134 -9.54 17.20 0.33
C ARG A 134 -10.94 17.82 0.34
N LEU A 135 -11.83 17.31 1.17
CA LEU A 135 -13.18 17.88 1.33
C LEU A 135 -13.14 19.34 1.78
N HIS A 136 -12.19 19.69 2.64
CA HIS A 136 -11.95 21.07 3.04
C HIS A 136 -11.50 21.96 1.88
N ASN A 137 -10.55 21.50 1.06
CA ASN A 137 -10.12 22.23 -0.14
C ASN A 137 -11.28 22.44 -1.14
N ASP A 138 -12.20 21.47 -1.21
CA ASP A 138 -13.43 21.54 -2.00
C ASP A 138 -14.54 22.38 -1.33
N LYS A 139 -14.27 23.04 -0.21
CA LYS A 139 -15.22 23.83 0.60
C LYS A 139 -16.42 23.04 1.12
N LYS A 140 -16.28 21.72 1.26
CA LYS A 140 -17.31 20.79 1.78
C LYS A 140 -17.14 20.49 3.28
N LEU A 141 -16.02 20.90 3.89
CA LEU A 141 -15.72 20.67 5.30
C LEU A 141 -14.95 21.84 5.91
N SER A 142 -15.33 22.30 7.09
CA SER A 142 -14.63 23.40 7.79
C SER A 142 -13.42 22.90 8.57
N ASP A 143 -12.47 23.79 8.88
CA ASP A 143 -11.35 23.46 9.78
C ASP A 143 -11.84 23.05 11.18
N ALA A 144 -12.89 23.71 11.70
CA ALA A 144 -13.49 23.35 12.98
C ALA A 144 -14.00 21.89 12.99
N ALA A 145 -14.58 21.42 11.88
CA ALA A 145 -15.02 20.03 11.77
C ALA A 145 -13.83 19.05 11.69
N ILE A 146 -12.74 19.42 10.99
CA ILE A 146 -11.50 18.63 10.96
C ILE A 146 -10.90 18.51 12.37
N ASP A 147 -10.84 19.63 13.08
CA ASP A 147 -10.30 19.70 14.44
C ASP A 147 -11.15 18.88 15.42
N ALA A 148 -12.48 18.96 15.31
CA ALA A 148 -13.39 18.13 16.11
C ALA A 148 -13.19 16.62 15.83
N LEU A 149 -13.02 16.21 14.57
CA LEU A 149 -12.82 14.79 14.20
C LEU A 149 -11.50 14.23 14.72
N PHE A 150 -10.40 14.94 14.47
CA PHE A 150 -9.06 14.39 14.58
C PHE A 150 -8.30 14.89 15.80
N GLY A 151 -8.76 15.98 16.41
CA GLY A 151 -8.06 16.74 17.43
C GLY A 151 -7.06 17.73 16.83
N PHE A 152 -6.57 18.62 17.67
CA PHE A 152 -5.53 19.59 17.33
C PHE A 152 -4.59 19.83 18.52
N SER A 153 -3.42 20.37 18.20
CA SER A 153 -2.46 20.89 19.17
C SER A 153 -1.82 22.12 18.54
N ARG A 154 -2.07 23.30 19.11
CA ARG A 154 -1.57 24.60 18.62
C ARG A 154 -1.18 25.45 19.82
N ASP A 155 0.06 25.90 19.87
CA ASP A 155 0.61 26.70 20.97
C ASP A 155 0.28 26.09 22.36
N ARG A 156 -0.64 26.73 23.10
CA ARG A 156 -1.08 26.30 24.45
C ARG A 156 -2.40 25.53 24.45
N ASP A 157 -3.08 25.45 23.32
CA ASP A 157 -4.40 24.83 23.20
C ASP A 157 -4.31 23.47 22.50
N ALA A 158 -4.96 22.48 23.09
CA ALA A 158 -5.08 21.16 22.48
C ALA A 158 -6.44 20.56 22.81
N ALA A 159 -6.99 19.80 21.86
CA ALA A 159 -8.18 19.01 22.06
C ALA A 159 -8.02 17.63 21.41
N ALA A 160 -8.52 16.61 22.09
CA ALA A 160 -8.63 15.28 21.52
C ALA A 160 -9.70 15.25 20.41
N GLY A 161 -9.50 14.38 19.42
CA GLY A 161 -10.52 14.15 18.39
C GLY A 161 -11.69 13.35 18.95
N ALA A 162 -12.88 13.63 18.45
CA ALA A 162 -14.13 13.00 18.87
C ALA A 162 -14.27 11.54 18.41
N VAL A 163 -13.52 11.13 17.37
CA VAL A 163 -13.62 9.78 16.79
C VAL A 163 -12.37 8.96 17.11
N VAL A 164 -12.59 7.77 17.67
CA VAL A 164 -11.54 6.79 17.96
C VAL A 164 -11.44 5.80 16.80
N PHE A 165 -10.23 5.65 16.27
CA PHE A 165 -9.91 4.67 15.23
C PHE A 165 -9.10 3.55 15.85
N TYR A 166 -9.70 2.36 15.97
CA TYR A 166 -8.99 1.17 16.41
C TYR A 166 -8.15 0.58 15.27
N ASP A 167 -7.18 -0.26 15.63
CA ASP A 167 -6.50 -1.09 14.64
C ASP A 167 -7.50 -2.03 13.97
N ALA A 168 -7.40 -2.19 12.65
CA ALA A 168 -8.23 -3.16 11.93
C ALA A 168 -7.54 -4.53 11.91
N TRP A 169 -8.22 -5.52 12.49
CA TRP A 169 -7.69 -6.87 12.68
C TRP A 169 -8.01 -7.75 11.49
N TYR A 170 -7.05 -8.58 11.08
CA TYR A 170 -7.19 -9.55 9.99
C TYR A 170 -8.21 -10.65 10.31
N ASP A 171 -9.14 -10.93 9.41
CA ASP A 171 -10.08 -12.05 9.53
C ASP A 171 -9.41 -13.36 9.08
N PRO A 172 -9.17 -14.33 10.00
CA PRO A 172 -8.47 -15.58 9.71
C PRO A 172 -9.28 -16.57 8.86
N ALA A 173 -10.56 -16.27 8.56
CA ALA A 173 -11.36 -17.02 7.59
C ALA A 173 -11.19 -16.50 6.15
N SER A 174 -10.46 -15.39 5.94
CA SER A 174 -10.09 -14.93 4.60
C SER A 174 -8.80 -15.61 4.11
N VAL A 175 -8.62 -15.69 2.78
CA VAL A 175 -7.39 -16.19 2.12
C VAL A 175 -6.84 -17.49 2.70
N GLU A 176 -7.74 -18.42 3.03
CA GLU A 176 -7.42 -19.74 3.62
C GLU A 176 -6.55 -19.65 4.88
N GLY A 177 -6.63 -18.54 5.62
CA GLY A 177 -5.83 -18.29 6.81
C GLY A 177 -4.34 -18.00 6.55
N LYS A 178 -3.89 -17.88 5.29
CA LYS A 178 -2.49 -17.66 4.87
C LYS A 178 -2.30 -16.28 4.24
N PRO A 179 -2.19 -15.20 5.03
CA PRO A 179 -2.30 -13.84 4.53
C PRO A 179 -1.10 -13.31 3.74
N PHE A 180 0.06 -13.97 3.81
CA PHE A 180 1.31 -13.43 3.28
C PHE A 180 1.59 -13.88 1.85
N HIS A 181 2.08 -12.96 1.03
CA HIS A 181 2.60 -13.21 -0.32
C HIS A 181 3.97 -12.56 -0.48
N ARG A 182 4.81 -13.16 -1.33
CA ARG A 182 6.11 -12.61 -1.69
C ARG A 182 5.95 -11.76 -2.95
N ASP A 183 6.43 -10.53 -2.88
CA ASP A 183 6.46 -9.60 -4.00
C ASP A 183 7.89 -9.11 -4.22
N VAL A 184 8.17 -8.45 -5.34
CA VAL A 184 9.53 -8.05 -5.75
C VAL A 184 9.56 -6.59 -6.17
N ILE A 185 10.55 -5.84 -5.67
CA ILE A 185 10.89 -4.50 -6.15
C ILE A 185 12.18 -4.62 -6.95
N THR A 186 12.17 -4.17 -8.19
CA THR A 186 13.39 -4.13 -8.99
C THR A 186 13.92 -2.71 -9.05
N VAL A 187 15.12 -2.49 -8.49
CA VAL A 187 15.83 -1.20 -8.62
C VAL A 187 16.73 -1.28 -9.84
N HIS A 188 16.51 -0.41 -10.83
CA HIS A 188 17.30 -0.39 -12.07
C HIS A 188 18.61 0.41 -11.96
N HIS A 189 18.68 1.43 -11.09
CA HIS A 189 19.87 2.29 -10.98
C HIS A 189 20.35 2.47 -9.52
N PRO A 190 20.75 1.39 -8.82
CA PRO A 190 21.09 1.45 -7.41
C PRO A 190 22.24 2.44 -7.09
N ALA A 191 23.23 2.57 -7.97
CA ALA A 191 24.35 3.51 -7.80
C ALA A 191 23.92 4.99 -7.87
N TYR A 192 22.96 5.30 -8.74
CA TYR A 192 22.40 6.64 -8.84
C TYR A 192 21.61 7.00 -7.57
N TYR A 193 20.70 6.12 -7.13
CA TYR A 193 19.85 6.37 -5.96
C TYR A 193 20.59 6.33 -4.61
N GLY A 194 21.69 5.57 -4.51
CA GLY A 194 22.42 5.38 -3.25
C GLY A 194 23.48 6.43 -2.94
N GLY A 195 24.04 7.11 -3.96
CA GLY A 195 25.18 8.01 -3.76
C GLY A 195 25.23 9.24 -4.68
N GLY A 196 24.37 9.37 -5.69
CA GLY A 196 24.26 10.55 -6.56
C GLY A 196 25.48 10.88 -7.44
N THR A 197 26.57 10.13 -7.35
CA THR A 197 27.83 10.39 -8.05
C THR A 197 27.94 9.74 -9.43
N ALA A 198 27.10 8.76 -9.75
CA ALA A 198 27.08 8.07 -11.03
C ALA A 198 25.76 8.36 -11.77
N ALA A 199 25.84 8.84 -13.00
CA ALA A 199 24.67 9.03 -13.85
C ALA A 199 24.01 7.66 -14.16
N PRO A 200 22.67 7.56 -14.16
CA PRO A 200 21.98 6.31 -14.44
C PRO A 200 22.24 5.88 -15.88
N THR A 201 22.56 4.60 -16.09
CA THR A 201 22.79 4.06 -17.43
C THR A 201 21.83 2.91 -17.74
N ASP A 202 21.43 2.77 -19.00
CA ASP A 202 20.55 1.68 -19.45
C ASP A 202 21.21 0.28 -19.34
N PHE A 203 22.49 0.22 -18.98
CA PHE A 203 23.26 -1.01 -18.79
C PHE A 203 23.38 -1.42 -17.32
N ASP A 204 22.76 -0.68 -16.40
CA ASP A 204 22.76 -1.04 -14.99
C ASP A 204 21.91 -2.29 -14.76
N ASP A 205 22.51 -3.30 -14.11
CA ASP A 205 21.80 -4.54 -13.82
C ASP A 205 20.66 -4.31 -12.81
N PRO A 206 19.43 -4.73 -13.12
CA PRO A 206 18.32 -4.66 -12.17
C PRO A 206 18.66 -5.50 -10.93
N THR A 207 18.43 -4.94 -9.74
CA THR A 207 18.57 -5.67 -8.47
C THR A 207 17.19 -5.97 -7.90
N PRO A 208 16.67 -7.21 -8.03
CA PRO A 208 15.41 -7.63 -7.44
C PRO A 208 15.53 -7.73 -5.92
N VAL A 209 14.66 -7.04 -5.19
CA VAL A 209 14.55 -7.07 -3.73
C VAL A 209 13.20 -7.69 -3.36
N PRO A 210 13.17 -8.97 -2.96
CA PRO A 210 11.94 -9.63 -2.56
C PRO A 210 11.49 -9.16 -1.17
N PHE A 211 10.18 -9.01 -0.96
CA PHE A 211 9.59 -8.57 0.30
C PHE A 211 8.22 -9.22 0.53
N ILE A 212 7.71 -9.17 1.78
CA ILE A 212 6.38 -9.68 2.11
C ILE A 212 5.32 -8.59 2.00
N VAL A 213 4.20 -8.95 1.40
CA VAL A 213 2.95 -8.17 1.38
C VAL A 213 1.80 -9.01 1.91
N ILE A 214 0.70 -8.35 2.26
CA ILE A 214 -0.56 -9.02 2.55
C ILE A 214 -1.29 -9.24 1.22
N LYS A 215 -1.81 -10.46 1.02
CA LYS A 215 -2.51 -10.88 -0.19
C LYS A 215 -3.78 -10.07 -0.47
N PRO A 216 -4.09 -9.80 -1.75
CA PRO A 216 -5.45 -9.51 -2.16
C PRO A 216 -6.41 -10.59 -1.65
N GLY A 217 -7.63 -10.20 -1.31
CA GLY A 217 -8.64 -11.05 -0.71
C GLY A 217 -8.62 -11.11 0.81
N ALA A 218 -7.53 -10.69 1.46
CA ALA A 218 -7.47 -10.61 2.93
C ALA A 218 -8.52 -9.62 3.44
N ARG A 219 -9.27 -10.03 4.48
CA ARG A 219 -10.33 -9.20 5.08
C ARG A 219 -9.86 -8.62 6.41
N PHE A 220 -10.31 -7.41 6.73
CA PHE A 220 -10.00 -6.70 7.96
C PHE A 220 -11.27 -6.15 8.60
N LEU A 221 -11.42 -6.37 9.91
CA LEU A 221 -12.51 -5.80 10.70
C LEU A 221 -12.09 -4.43 11.25
N CYS A 222 -12.68 -3.37 10.70
CA CYS A 222 -12.52 -2.00 11.17
C CYS A 222 -13.53 -1.70 12.28
N VAL A 223 -13.09 -0.96 13.30
CA VAL A 223 -13.94 -0.52 14.42
C VAL A 223 -13.68 0.96 14.69
N LEU A 224 -14.76 1.74 14.83
CA LEU A 224 -14.74 3.16 15.16
C LEU A 224 -15.69 3.44 16.32
N ASP A 225 -15.25 4.26 17.28
CA ASP A 225 -16.16 4.86 18.28
C ASP A 225 -16.32 6.34 17.97
N ALA A 226 -17.55 6.85 18.10
CA ALA A 226 -17.88 8.25 17.88
C ALA A 226 -18.98 8.71 18.85
N PRO A 227 -19.17 10.04 19.06
CA PRO A 227 -20.18 10.54 20.00
C PRO A 227 -21.62 10.17 19.60
N ASP A 228 -21.90 10.16 18.29
CA ASP A 228 -23.21 9.82 17.74
C ASP A 228 -23.09 9.14 16.36
N HIS A 229 -24.23 8.65 15.86
CA HIS A 229 -24.31 7.96 14.57
C HIS A 229 -23.93 8.83 13.37
N GLY A 230 -24.15 10.15 13.43
CA GLY A 230 -23.79 11.06 12.35
C GLY A 230 -22.28 11.15 12.17
N TRP A 231 -21.56 11.35 13.28
CA TRP A 231 -20.09 11.32 13.29
C TRP A 231 -19.54 9.95 12.89
N ALA A 232 -20.13 8.87 13.40
CA ALA A 232 -19.70 7.50 13.09
C ALA A 232 -19.82 7.21 11.58
N GLU A 233 -20.98 7.50 10.99
CA GLU A 233 -21.21 7.26 9.56
C GLU A 233 -20.36 8.19 8.68
N PHE A 234 -20.15 9.44 9.07
CA PHE A 234 -19.26 10.33 8.36
C PHE A 234 -17.83 9.79 8.34
N ALA A 235 -17.30 9.38 9.50
CA ALA A 235 -15.96 8.81 9.61
C ALA A 235 -15.83 7.51 8.82
N ARG A 236 -16.82 6.61 8.91
CA ARG A 236 -16.90 5.37 8.14
C ARG A 236 -16.86 5.64 6.63
N LYS A 237 -17.75 6.49 6.11
CA LYS A 237 -17.81 6.81 4.67
C LYS A 237 -16.52 7.45 4.17
N THR A 238 -15.97 8.38 4.96
CA THR A 238 -14.71 9.06 4.63
C THR A 238 -13.54 8.08 4.58
N LEU A 239 -13.47 7.15 5.54
CA LEU A 239 -12.46 6.10 5.58
C LEU A 239 -12.62 5.11 4.41
N LEU A 240 -13.84 4.63 4.14
CA LEU A 240 -14.12 3.74 3.00
C LEU A 240 -13.74 4.38 1.66
N TRP A 241 -14.09 5.65 1.47
CA TRP A 241 -13.67 6.39 0.28
C TRP A 241 -12.13 6.47 0.19
N GLY A 242 -11.45 6.76 1.30
CA GLY A 242 -9.99 6.79 1.36
C GLY A 242 -9.36 5.44 1.00
N LEU A 243 -9.89 4.34 1.52
CA LEU A 243 -9.41 2.98 1.26
C LEU A 243 -9.58 2.58 -0.21
N GLY A 244 -10.69 2.97 -0.84
CA GLY A 244 -10.97 2.67 -2.25
C GLY A 244 -10.22 3.58 -3.24
N ASN A 245 -9.90 4.83 -2.87
CA ASN A 245 -9.37 5.82 -3.82
C ASN A 245 -7.92 6.24 -3.57
N LEU A 246 -7.46 6.22 -2.32
CA LEU A 246 -6.10 6.64 -1.96
C LEU A 246 -5.21 5.49 -1.48
N GLY A 247 -5.80 4.39 -1.04
CA GLY A 247 -5.09 3.26 -0.47
C GLY A 247 -4.45 3.54 0.89
N VAL A 248 -4.05 2.48 1.59
CA VAL A 248 -3.38 2.50 2.88
C VAL A 248 -2.03 1.79 2.82
N GLY A 249 -1.06 2.30 3.58
CA GLY A 249 0.30 1.74 3.61
C GLY A 249 1.23 2.42 2.61
N ALA A 250 2.25 1.69 2.18
CA ALA A 250 3.27 2.14 1.25
C ALA A 250 2.93 1.76 -0.20
N LYS A 251 3.65 2.35 -1.16
CA LYS A 251 3.55 2.04 -2.60
C LYS A 251 2.13 2.22 -3.18
N THR A 252 1.31 3.10 -2.62
CA THR A 252 -0.06 3.35 -3.10
C THR A 252 -0.12 3.89 -4.53
N ASN A 253 0.93 4.60 -4.98
CA ASN A 253 1.06 5.06 -6.37
C ASN A 253 1.35 3.92 -7.36
N ALA A 254 1.87 2.79 -6.87
CA ALA A 254 2.13 1.58 -7.66
C ALA A 254 1.00 0.56 -7.51
N GLY A 255 -0.19 0.97 -7.05
CA GLY A 255 -1.37 0.10 -6.96
C GLY A 255 -1.53 -0.68 -5.66
N TYR A 256 -0.69 -0.48 -4.64
CA TYR A 256 -0.81 -1.20 -3.36
C TYR A 256 -1.83 -0.56 -2.42
N GLY A 257 -2.40 -1.37 -1.52
CA GLY A 257 -3.10 -0.86 -0.34
C GLY A 257 -4.56 -0.48 -0.55
N TYR A 258 -5.19 -0.85 -1.66
CA TYR A 258 -6.60 -0.56 -1.91
C TYR A 258 -7.51 -1.62 -1.30
N LEU A 259 -8.57 -1.16 -0.63
CA LEU A 259 -9.56 -2.02 0.00
C LEU A 259 -10.99 -1.55 -0.32
N THR A 260 -11.92 -2.49 -0.42
CA THR A 260 -13.35 -2.24 -0.61
C THR A 260 -14.15 -2.80 0.55
N VAL A 261 -15.35 -2.26 0.80
CA VAL A 261 -16.25 -2.82 1.82
C VAL A 261 -16.74 -4.21 1.39
N VAL A 262 -16.83 -5.13 2.35
CA VAL A 262 -17.53 -6.40 2.14
C VAL A 262 -18.99 -6.15 2.50
N GLU A 263 -19.82 -5.85 1.50
CA GLU A 263 -21.27 -5.84 1.69
C GLU A 263 -21.77 -7.29 1.66
N ASN A 264 -22.74 -7.64 2.51
CA ASN A 264 -23.46 -8.91 2.45
C ASN A 264 -24.42 -8.93 1.24
N ILE A 265 -23.89 -8.64 0.04
CA ILE A 265 -24.64 -8.69 -1.20
C ILE A 265 -24.11 -9.86 -1.99
N CYS A 266 -25.04 -10.75 -2.37
CA CYS A 266 -24.84 -11.81 -3.33
C CYS A 266 -24.60 -11.19 -4.72
N SER A 267 -23.41 -10.63 -4.93
CA SER A 267 -22.88 -10.30 -6.24
C SER A 267 -21.38 -10.03 -6.11
N ALA A 268 -20.59 -10.85 -6.82
CA ALA A 268 -19.17 -10.63 -6.98
C ALA A 268 -18.94 -9.40 -7.87
N GLN A 269 -18.92 -8.20 -7.30
CA GLN A 269 -18.29 -7.06 -7.96
C GLN A 269 -16.80 -7.05 -7.59
N THR A 270 -16.02 -7.60 -8.53
CA THR A 270 -14.57 -7.72 -8.46
C THR A 270 -13.98 -6.82 -9.53
N ALA A 271 -13.18 -5.83 -9.11
CA ALA A 271 -12.08 -5.14 -9.80
C ALA A 271 -12.04 -3.69 -9.32
N LEU A 272 -10.86 -3.10 -9.12
CA LEU A 272 -10.76 -1.64 -9.20
C LEU A 272 -11.26 -1.27 -10.60
N GLU A 273 -12.38 -0.56 -10.68
CA GLU A 273 -12.84 -0.03 -11.96
C GLU A 273 -11.89 1.09 -12.36
N ALA A 274 -11.23 0.89 -13.51
CA ALA A 274 -10.38 1.90 -14.11
C ALA A 274 -11.29 3.01 -14.65
N ASN A 275 -11.19 4.20 -14.07
CA ASN A 275 -11.96 5.35 -14.53
C ASN A 275 -11.16 6.13 -15.55
N GLU A 276 -11.70 6.28 -16.75
CA GLU A 276 -11.11 7.15 -17.77
C GLU A 276 -11.52 8.60 -17.52
N LYS A 277 -10.53 9.49 -17.48
CA LYS A 277 -10.73 10.92 -17.30
C LYS A 277 -9.99 11.68 -18.39
N VAL A 278 -10.69 12.58 -19.06
CA VAL A 278 -10.07 13.51 -19.99
C VAL A 278 -9.44 14.67 -19.21
N TRP A 279 -8.18 14.94 -19.46
CA TRP A 279 -7.50 16.15 -19.00
C TRP A 279 -7.37 17.11 -20.15
N GLU A 280 -8.15 18.19 -20.09
CA GLU A 280 -8.06 19.29 -21.05
C GLU A 280 -6.76 20.09 -20.84
N GLN A 281 -6.12 20.44 -21.95
CA GLN A 281 -4.90 21.26 -22.02
C GLN A 281 -3.76 20.78 -21.09
N ALA A 282 -3.55 19.47 -21.01
CA ALA A 282 -2.44 18.92 -20.24
C ALA A 282 -1.10 19.14 -20.97
N GLN A 283 -0.03 19.40 -20.21
CA GLN A 283 1.32 19.41 -20.77
C GLN A 283 1.80 17.98 -20.97
N VAL A 284 1.98 17.59 -22.23
CA VAL A 284 2.56 16.31 -22.62
C VAL A 284 4.05 16.50 -22.85
N ILE A 285 4.86 15.71 -22.16
CA ILE A 285 6.32 15.75 -22.19
C ILE A 285 6.82 14.40 -22.67
N TYR A 286 7.69 14.42 -23.69
CA TYR A 286 8.36 13.22 -24.20
C TYR A 286 9.81 13.17 -23.73
N GLU A 287 10.15 12.09 -23.03
CA GLU A 287 11.48 11.83 -22.49
C GLU A 287 12.12 10.67 -23.28
N PRO A 288 13.02 10.96 -24.24
CA PRO A 288 13.53 9.94 -25.16
C PRO A 288 14.46 8.91 -24.51
N GLY A 289 15.13 9.25 -23.39
CA GLY A 289 15.97 8.32 -22.64
C GLY A 289 15.17 7.13 -22.11
N PRO A 290 14.28 7.33 -21.12
CA PRO A 290 13.44 6.25 -20.58
C PRO A 290 12.30 5.80 -21.52
N ARG A 291 12.22 6.34 -22.76
CA ARG A 291 11.09 6.17 -23.69
C ARG A 291 9.74 6.40 -23.00
N ARG A 292 9.63 7.53 -22.31
CA ARG A 292 8.47 7.89 -21.50
C ARG A 292 7.66 9.02 -22.12
N VAL A 293 6.34 8.88 -22.12
CA VAL A 293 5.41 9.98 -22.39
C VAL A 293 4.68 10.30 -21.09
N LYS A 294 4.77 11.56 -20.66
CA LYS A 294 4.22 12.05 -19.39
C LYS A 294 3.22 13.16 -19.65
N ALA A 295 2.02 13.05 -19.10
CA ALA A 295 1.03 14.13 -19.07
C ALA A 295 1.00 14.79 -17.68
N VAL A 296 0.99 16.12 -17.66
CA VAL A 296 0.95 16.93 -16.44
C VAL A 296 -0.16 17.96 -16.55
N LYS A 297 -1.18 17.85 -15.69
CA LYS A 297 -2.23 18.87 -15.55
C LYS A 297 -1.93 19.84 -14.40
N SER A 298 -1.36 19.32 -13.31
CA SER A 298 -0.92 20.10 -12.15
C SER A 298 0.22 19.37 -11.44
N PRO A 299 0.95 20.00 -10.49
CA PRO A 299 2.04 19.32 -9.77
C PRO A 299 1.62 18.00 -9.10
N SER A 300 0.36 17.89 -8.65
CA SER A 300 -0.23 16.68 -8.06
C SER A 300 -0.96 15.76 -9.06
N GLU A 301 -1.10 16.18 -10.32
CA GLU A 301 -1.80 15.45 -11.38
C GLU A 301 -0.87 15.15 -12.54
N GLN A 302 -0.19 14.02 -12.42
CA GLN A 302 0.73 13.49 -13.42
C GLN A 302 0.30 12.07 -13.80
N ALA A 303 0.36 11.74 -15.07
CA ALA A 303 0.14 10.42 -15.64
C ALA A 303 1.30 10.09 -16.58
N PHE A 304 1.71 8.83 -16.68
CA PHE A 304 2.79 8.46 -17.58
C PHE A 304 2.62 7.05 -18.15
N VAL A 305 3.31 6.81 -19.27
CA VAL A 305 3.55 5.48 -19.84
C VAL A 305 5.00 5.38 -20.29
N GLU A 306 5.56 4.17 -20.26
CA GLU A 306 6.95 3.88 -20.60
C GLU A 306 7.03 2.73 -21.62
N GLY A 307 8.15 2.65 -22.35
CA GLY A 307 8.47 1.52 -23.24
C GLY A 307 7.48 1.36 -24.40
N ASN A 308 7.00 0.13 -24.64
CA ASN A 308 6.14 -0.20 -25.79
C ASN A 308 4.79 0.52 -25.75
N GLN A 309 4.26 0.82 -24.57
CA GLN A 309 3.00 1.57 -24.43
C GLN A 309 3.20 3.03 -24.85
N ALA A 310 4.33 3.64 -24.50
CA ALA A 310 4.67 4.98 -24.94
C ALA A 310 4.85 5.05 -26.47
N ALA A 311 5.51 4.06 -27.08
CA ALA A 311 5.65 3.96 -28.53
C ALA A 311 4.28 3.89 -29.22
N LYS A 312 3.37 3.06 -28.70
CA LYS A 312 2.02 2.92 -29.23
C LYS A 312 1.22 4.23 -29.19
N ILE A 313 1.29 4.99 -28.09
CA ILE A 313 0.62 6.29 -27.98
C ILE A 313 1.19 7.29 -28.99
N LEU A 314 2.51 7.28 -29.20
CA LEU A 314 3.14 8.14 -30.19
C LEU A 314 2.71 7.78 -31.62
N GLU A 315 2.58 6.48 -31.92
CA GLU A 315 2.11 5.95 -33.22
C GLU A 315 0.63 6.20 -33.50
N GLU A 316 -0.21 6.29 -32.47
CA GLU A 316 -1.64 6.60 -32.58
C GLU A 316 -1.92 8.11 -32.70
N MET A 317 -0.93 8.97 -32.43
CA MET A 317 -1.05 10.43 -32.48
C MET A 317 -0.87 10.99 -33.91
N PRO A 318 -1.56 12.08 -34.30
CA PRO A 318 -1.35 12.74 -35.60
C PRO A 318 0.11 13.13 -35.86
N ASP A 319 0.56 12.98 -37.11
CA ASP A 319 1.96 13.16 -37.51
C ASP A 319 2.50 14.56 -37.19
N GLU A 320 1.68 15.60 -37.33
CA GLU A 320 2.05 16.98 -36.99
C GLU A 320 2.39 17.15 -35.50
N LEU A 321 1.57 16.58 -34.61
CA LEU A 321 1.78 16.62 -33.17
C LEU A 321 2.98 15.75 -32.76
N ARG A 322 3.19 14.63 -33.46
CA ARG A 322 4.33 13.73 -33.26
C ARG A 322 5.66 14.41 -33.56
N GLU A 323 5.76 15.09 -34.69
CA GLU A 323 6.97 15.80 -35.06
C GLU A 323 7.20 17.02 -34.13
N GLN A 324 6.15 17.75 -33.76
CA GLN A 324 6.27 18.83 -32.77
C GLN A 324 6.73 18.32 -31.40
N LEU A 325 6.22 17.17 -30.94
CA LEU A 325 6.60 16.58 -29.66
C LEU A 325 8.04 16.05 -29.68
N LYS A 326 8.50 15.46 -30.79
CA LYS A 326 9.90 15.04 -30.95
C LYS A 326 10.87 16.22 -30.93
N VAL A 327 10.50 17.34 -31.57
CA VAL A 327 11.36 18.53 -31.67
C VAL A 327 11.33 19.36 -30.39
N LYS A 328 10.14 19.72 -29.88
CA LYS A 328 9.99 20.61 -28.72
C LYS A 328 10.06 19.89 -27.38
N LYS A 329 9.98 18.55 -27.39
CA LYS A 329 9.88 17.66 -26.21
C LYS A 329 8.69 17.94 -25.28
N ARG A 330 7.86 18.92 -25.62
CA ARG A 330 6.67 19.35 -24.87
C ARG A 330 5.61 19.88 -25.81
N ILE A 331 4.36 19.50 -25.59
CA ILE A 331 3.17 20.06 -26.25
C ILE A 331 2.04 20.22 -25.24
N THR A 332 1.05 21.04 -25.57
CA THR A 332 -0.21 21.10 -24.81
C THR A 332 -1.28 20.40 -25.63
N ALA A 333 -1.94 19.42 -25.05
CA ALA A 333 -2.98 18.64 -25.71
C ALA A 333 -4.00 18.12 -24.70
N ASP A 334 -5.18 17.77 -25.18
CA ASP A 334 -6.14 17.04 -24.38
C ASP A 334 -5.69 15.58 -24.29
N VAL A 335 -5.80 14.97 -23.12
CA VAL A 335 -5.31 13.59 -22.93
C VAL A 335 -6.32 12.74 -22.19
N LEU A 336 -6.44 11.48 -22.62
CA LEU A 336 -7.21 10.47 -21.92
C LEU A 336 -6.31 9.78 -20.90
N VAL A 337 -6.65 9.89 -19.62
CA VAL A 337 -5.92 9.26 -18.52
C VAL A 337 -6.82 8.22 -17.88
N GLU A 338 -6.32 6.98 -17.82
CA GLU A 338 -6.92 5.94 -17.01
C GLU A 338 -6.42 6.07 -15.57
N GLN A 339 -7.36 6.22 -14.65
CA GLN A 339 -7.07 6.31 -13.23
C GLN A 339 -7.55 5.05 -12.51
N LEU A 340 -6.59 4.34 -11.90
CA LEU A 340 -6.82 3.18 -11.06
C LEU A 340 -6.34 3.52 -9.64
N GLY A 341 -7.24 4.04 -8.80
CA GLY A 341 -6.87 4.61 -7.49
C GLY A 341 -6.00 5.87 -7.63
N ASN A 342 -4.76 5.86 -7.10
CA ASN A 342 -3.76 6.92 -7.30
C ASN A 342 -2.87 6.69 -8.53
N GLN A 343 -2.89 5.48 -9.10
CA GLN A 343 -2.13 5.21 -10.31
C GLN A 343 -2.85 5.88 -11.49
N ARG A 344 -2.09 6.59 -12.31
CA ARG A 344 -2.59 7.30 -13.48
C ARG A 344 -1.76 6.93 -14.69
N THR A 345 -2.39 6.28 -15.64
CA THR A 345 -1.77 5.81 -16.87
C THR A 345 -2.31 6.66 -18.02
N LEU A 346 -1.40 7.25 -18.79
CA LEU A 346 -1.80 7.94 -20.02
C LEU A 346 -2.29 6.89 -21.04
N LYS A 347 -3.51 7.00 -21.54
CA LYS A 347 -4.06 6.08 -22.55
C LYS A 347 -3.89 6.62 -23.95
N ARG A 348 -4.23 7.89 -24.15
CA ARG A 348 -4.24 8.54 -25.47
C ARG A 348 -4.01 10.03 -25.35
N ILE A 349 -3.44 10.61 -26.39
CA ILE A 349 -3.44 12.06 -26.64
C ILE A 349 -4.54 12.31 -27.67
N LEU A 350 -5.46 13.23 -27.37
CA LEU A 350 -6.66 13.49 -28.16
C LEU A 350 -6.41 14.48 -29.29
#